data_AF-A0A7S0BJE8-F1
#
_entry.id   AF-A0A7S0BJE8-F1
#
_cell.length_a   1.000
_cell.length_b   1.000
_cell.length_c   1.000
_cell.angle_alpha   90.00
_cell.angle_beta   90.00
_cell.angle_gamma   90.00
#
_symmetry.space_group_name_H-M   'P 1'
#
loop_
_entity.id
_entity.type
_entity.pdbx_description
1 polymer ?
#
loop_
_entity_poly.entity_id
_entity_poly.type
_entity_poly.pdbx_seq_one_letter_code
_entity_poly.pdbx_strand_id
1 'polypeptide(L)'
;LAEMCEISLDNKTIMLVKPMTFMNLSGTSVRKIVDFYKLPHDAILVVADDIYLELGRVRLRAKGSSGGHNGLKHIEKSLGTQIYPRLKVGVGGPNKADLKDYVLGKFKRSEVDAVDDMMWTCVE
;
A
#
# COMPACT_ATOMS: atom_id res chain seq x y z
N LEU A 1 -4.98 -14.99 -7.09
CA LEU A 1 -3.87 -14.44 -6.26
C LEU A 1 -3.97 -12.93 -6.14
N ALA A 2 -4.42 -12.24 -7.18
CA ALA A 2 -4.87 -10.85 -7.14
C ALA A 2 -6.13 -10.68 -8.00
N GLU A 3 -6.91 -9.65 -7.70
CA GLU A 3 -7.82 -9.00 -8.65
C GLU A 3 -7.01 -7.93 -9.40
N MET A 4 -7.23 -7.82 -10.71
CA MET A 4 -6.46 -6.91 -11.57
C MET A 4 -7.39 -6.18 -12.53
N CYS A 5 -7.06 -4.92 -12.81
CA CYS A 5 -7.76 -4.09 -13.79
C CYS A 5 -6.72 -3.25 -14.52
N GLU A 6 -6.84 -3.16 -15.84
CA GLU A 6 -6.00 -2.28 -16.65
C GLU A 6 -6.77 -1.00 -16.96
N ILE A 7 -6.09 0.13 -16.80
CA ILE A 7 -6.59 1.44 -17.18
C ILE A 7 -5.60 2.13 -18.11
N SER A 8 -6.09 3.06 -18.92
CA SER A 8 -5.26 3.97 -19.70
C SER A 8 -5.26 5.34 -19.03
N LEU A 9 -4.08 5.87 -18.70
CA LEU A 9 -3.89 7.19 -18.13
C LEU A 9 -2.72 7.86 -18.86
N ASP A 10 -2.92 9.05 -19.43
CA ASP A 10 -1.88 9.80 -20.17
C ASP A 10 -1.13 8.96 -21.22
N ASN A 11 -1.85 8.15 -21.99
CA ASN A 11 -1.31 7.19 -22.98
C ASN A 11 -0.38 6.12 -22.39
N LYS A 12 -0.45 5.87 -21.08
CA LYS A 12 0.22 4.77 -20.40
C LYS A 12 -0.82 3.76 -19.93
N THR A 13 -0.52 2.48 -20.13
CA THR A 13 -1.29 1.41 -19.50
C THR A 13 -0.83 1.26 -18.05
N ILE A 14 -1.76 1.39 -17.12
CA ILE A 14 -1.52 1.15 -15.70
C ILE A 14 -2.31 -0.08 -15.28
N MET A 15 -1.62 -1.01 -14.61
CA MET A 15 -2.24 -2.18 -14.02
C MET A 15 -2.52 -1.93 -12.55
N LEU A 16 -3.80 -1.83 -12.19
CA LEU A 16 -4.26 -1.82 -10.82
C LEU A 16 -4.30 -3.26 -10.31
N VAL A 17 -3.68 -3.49 -9.16
CA VAL A 17 -3.55 -4.82 -8.56
C VAL A 17 -3.99 -4.78 -7.12
N LYS A 18 -4.95 -5.63 -6.77
CA LYS A 18 -5.36 -5.89 -5.39
C LYS A 18 -4.99 -7.33 -5.02
N PRO A 19 -3.90 -7.55 -4.26
CA PRO A 19 -3.57 -8.88 -3.75
C PRO A 19 -4.75 -9.48 -2.96
N MET A 20 -5.08 -10.74 -3.26
CA MET A 20 -6.14 -11.51 -2.59
C MET A 20 -5.55 -12.50 -1.57
N THR A 21 -4.26 -12.35 -1.25
CA THR A 21 -3.59 -13.09 -0.17
C THR A 21 -3.83 -12.39 1.17
N PHE A 22 -3.58 -13.07 2.28
CA PHE A 22 -3.47 -12.39 3.57
C PHE A 22 -2.38 -11.30 3.53
N MET A 23 -2.52 -10.26 4.34
CA MET A 23 -1.63 -9.10 4.35
C MET A 23 -0.15 -9.49 4.57
N ASN A 24 0.11 -10.49 5.42
CA ASN A 24 1.47 -10.99 5.66
C ASN A 24 2.04 -11.86 4.53
N LEU A 25 1.28 -12.05 3.43
CA LEU A 25 1.66 -12.82 2.25
C LEU A 25 1.57 -12.01 0.95
N SER A 26 1.34 -10.68 1.01
CA SER A 26 1.17 -9.80 -0.15
C SER A 26 2.31 -9.89 -1.17
N GLY A 27 3.55 -10.04 -0.69
CA GLY A 27 4.73 -10.23 -1.54
C GLY A 27 4.65 -11.42 -2.50
N THR A 28 3.89 -12.48 -2.19
CA THR A 28 3.69 -13.62 -3.10
C THR A 28 2.97 -13.20 -4.37
N SER A 29 1.95 -12.34 -4.23
CA SER A 29 1.21 -11.83 -5.38
C SER A 29 2.04 -10.83 -6.18
N VAL A 30 2.68 -9.87 -5.48
CA VAL A 30 3.50 -8.83 -6.11
C VAL A 30 4.65 -9.45 -6.90
N ARG A 31 5.36 -10.42 -6.32
CA ARG A 31 6.50 -11.07 -6.97
C ARG A 31 6.08 -11.77 -8.27
N LYS A 32 4.97 -12.50 -8.27
CA LYS A 32 4.47 -13.18 -9.48
C LYS A 32 4.15 -12.21 -10.61
N ILE A 33 3.57 -11.05 -10.29
CA ILE A 33 3.22 -10.03 -11.29
C ILE A 33 4.49 -9.37 -11.83
N VAL A 34 5.42 -9.01 -10.96
CA VAL A 34 6.73 -8.45 -11.34
C VAL A 34 7.49 -9.42 -12.26
N ASP A 35 7.53 -10.71 -11.92
CA ASP A 35 8.22 -11.72 -12.73
C ASP A 35 7.52 -11.96 -14.08
N PHE A 36 6.18 -12.03 -14.10
CA PHE A 36 5.40 -12.30 -15.30
C PHE A 36 5.52 -11.17 -16.33
N TYR A 37 5.36 -9.93 -15.89
CA TYR A 37 5.45 -8.74 -16.75
C TYR A 37 6.88 -8.19 -16.88
N LYS A 38 7.86 -8.79 -16.20
CA LYS A 38 9.27 -8.38 -16.18
C LYS A 38 9.43 -6.89 -15.81
N LEU A 39 8.65 -6.45 -14.82
CA LEU A 39 8.64 -5.05 -14.41
C LEU A 39 9.90 -4.71 -13.62
N PRO A 40 10.57 -3.58 -13.91
CA PRO A 40 11.58 -3.05 -13.01
C PRO A 40 10.91 -2.54 -11.72
N HIS A 41 11.65 -2.52 -10.61
CA HIS A 41 11.09 -2.15 -9.30
C HIS A 41 10.67 -0.67 -9.18
N ASP A 42 11.12 0.20 -10.09
CA ASP A 42 10.69 1.60 -10.17
C ASP A 42 9.39 1.77 -10.97
N ALA A 43 8.94 0.75 -11.70
CA ALA A 43 7.65 0.72 -12.39
C ALA A 43 6.49 0.21 -11.51
N ILE A 44 6.76 -0.10 -10.24
CA ILE A 44 5.73 -0.47 -9.26
C ILE A 44 5.51 0.65 -8.24
N LEU A 45 4.26 0.86 -7.83
CA LEU A 45 3.89 1.73 -6.72
C LEU A 45 3.03 0.93 -5.75
N VAL A 46 3.48 0.80 -4.50
CA VAL A 46 2.70 0.12 -3.46
C VAL A 46 1.98 1.17 -2.61
N VAL A 47 0.65 1.12 -2.59
CA VAL A 47 -0.16 1.92 -1.66
C VAL A 47 -0.35 1.12 -0.38
N ALA A 48 0.00 1.71 0.77
CA ALA A 48 -0.09 1.04 2.07
C ALA A 48 -0.48 2.03 3.17
N ASP A 49 -1.24 1.56 4.15
CA ASP A 49 -1.52 2.31 5.37
C ASP A 49 -0.25 2.52 6.21
N ASP A 50 -0.21 3.65 6.93
CA ASP A 50 0.83 3.96 7.89
C ASP A 50 0.23 4.51 9.19
N ILE A 51 0.37 3.73 10.26
CA ILE A 51 -0.12 4.05 11.60
C ILE A 51 0.65 5.19 12.27
N TYR A 52 1.87 5.49 11.81
CA TYR A 52 2.70 6.57 12.33
C TYR A 52 2.43 7.90 11.63
N LEU A 53 1.59 7.87 10.59
CA LEU A 53 1.17 9.04 9.84
C LEU A 53 -0.26 9.39 10.26
N GLU A 54 -0.49 10.65 10.60
CA GLU A 54 -1.81 11.14 11.03
C GLU A 54 -2.88 10.84 9.97
N LEU A 55 -4.11 10.60 10.42
CA LEU A 55 -5.24 10.39 9.52
C LEU A 55 -5.35 11.55 8.52
N GLY A 56 -5.51 11.22 7.25
CA GLY A 56 -5.65 12.20 6.17
C GLY A 56 -4.32 12.66 5.55
N ARG A 57 -3.18 12.31 6.14
CA ARG A 57 -1.86 12.64 5.58
C ARG A 57 -1.41 11.58 4.61
N VAL A 58 -0.83 12.00 3.50
CA VAL A 58 -0.27 11.11 2.46
C VAL A 58 1.21 11.40 2.29
N ARG A 59 2.02 10.35 2.03
CA ARG A 59 3.47 10.51 1.86
C ARG A 59 4.02 9.56 0.80
N LEU A 60 4.49 10.12 -0.31
CA LEU A 60 5.20 9.37 -1.33
C LEU A 60 6.67 9.14 -0.93
N ARG A 61 7.17 7.93 -1.18
CA ARG A 61 8.55 7.52 -0.88
C ARG A 61 9.09 6.65 -2.01
N ALA A 62 10.26 7.00 -2.55
CA ALA A 62 10.93 6.19 -3.57
C ALA A 62 11.51 4.87 -3.02
N LYS A 63 11.82 4.82 -1.72
CA LYS A 63 12.34 3.66 -0.99
C LYS A 63 12.14 3.82 0.51
N GLY A 64 12.30 2.75 1.27
CA GLY A 64 12.30 2.79 2.73
C GLY A 64 12.02 1.42 3.36
N SER A 65 12.12 1.34 4.68
CA SER A 65 11.76 0.12 5.41
C SER A 65 10.23 -0.04 5.52
N SER A 66 9.81 -1.25 5.85
CA SER A 66 8.39 -1.58 6.05
C SER A 66 7.72 -0.83 7.20
N GLY A 67 8.48 -0.23 8.11
CA GLY A 67 7.90 0.51 9.25
C GLY A 67 6.96 -0.33 10.11
N GLY A 68 7.21 -1.64 10.23
CA GLY A 68 6.35 -2.57 10.97
C GLY A 68 5.13 -3.07 10.20
N HIS A 69 4.85 -2.56 9.00
CA HIS A 69 3.72 -3.00 8.19
C HIS A 69 3.99 -4.39 7.57
N ASN A 70 3.16 -5.38 7.89
CA ASN A 70 3.37 -6.79 7.50
C ASN A 70 3.37 -7.03 5.98
N GLY A 71 2.53 -6.33 5.22
CA GLY A 71 2.51 -6.41 3.75
C GLY A 71 3.80 -5.92 3.11
N LEU A 72 4.20 -4.67 3.39
CA LEU A 72 5.50 -4.13 2.97
C LEU A 72 6.67 -5.03 3.39
N LYS A 73 6.69 -5.56 4.62
CA LYS A 73 7.72 -6.50 5.08
C LYS A 73 7.79 -7.75 4.21
N HIS A 74 6.64 -8.32 3.85
CA HIS A 74 6.61 -9.49 2.97
C HIS A 74 7.00 -9.15 1.53
N ILE A 75 6.58 -8.00 0.99
CA ILE A 75 6.99 -7.51 -0.34
C ILE A 75 8.50 -7.32 -0.40
N GLU A 76 9.10 -6.68 0.61
CA GLU A 76 10.56 -6.49 0.71
C GLU A 76 11.30 -7.82 0.69
N LYS A 77 10.81 -8.81 1.45
CA LYS A 77 11.36 -10.17 1.46
C LYS A 77 11.21 -10.86 0.09
N SER A 78 10.06 -10.74 -0.57
CA SER A 78 9.78 -11.41 -1.83
C SER A 78 10.53 -10.80 -3.03
N LEU A 79 10.72 -9.48 -3.03
CA LEU A 79 11.48 -8.77 -4.06
C LEU A 79 12.99 -8.75 -3.78
N GLY A 80 13.40 -9.01 -2.53
CA GLY A 80 14.81 -8.93 -2.10
C GLY A 80 15.35 -7.50 -2.03
N THR A 81 14.47 -6.49 -1.97
CA THR A 81 14.86 -5.08 -1.94
C THR A 81 13.83 -4.21 -1.22
N GLN A 82 14.28 -3.06 -0.75
CA GLN A 82 13.47 -1.96 -0.23
C GLN A 82 13.34 -0.79 -1.22
N ILE A 83 13.95 -0.93 -2.39
CA ILE A 83 14.04 0.09 -3.43
C ILE A 83 12.88 -0.12 -4.41
N TYR A 84 11.72 0.41 -4.02
CA TYR A 84 10.52 0.52 -4.85
C TYR A 84 9.64 1.65 -4.31
N PRO A 85 8.97 2.42 -5.18
CA PRO A 85 8.03 3.46 -4.79
C PRO A 85 6.89 2.93 -3.92
N ARG A 86 6.54 3.71 -2.89
CA ARG A 86 5.37 3.47 -2.05
C ARG A 86 4.66 4.76 -1.69
N LEU A 87 3.34 4.73 -1.80
CA LEU A 87 2.44 5.78 -1.32
C LEU A 87 1.94 5.36 0.06
N LYS A 88 2.30 6.13 1.08
CA LYS A 88 1.84 5.88 2.45
C LYS A 88 0.60 6.70 2.74
N VAL A 89 -0.42 6.03 3.25
CA VAL A 89 -1.73 6.60 3.56
C VAL A 89 -1.89 6.61 5.07
N GLY A 90 -1.96 7.79 5.66
CA GLY A 90 -2.01 7.95 7.11
C GLY A 90 -3.36 7.50 7.65
N VAL A 91 -3.32 6.51 8.54
CA VAL A 91 -4.52 6.01 9.22
C VAL A 91 -4.54 6.40 10.69
N GLY A 92 -3.47 7.00 11.20
CA GLY A 92 -3.27 7.21 12.63
C GLY A 92 -3.09 5.87 13.37
N GLY A 93 -2.86 5.92 14.68
CA GLY A 93 -2.76 4.68 15.46
C GLY A 93 -2.59 4.94 16.95
N PRO A 94 -3.15 4.09 17.81
CA PRO A 94 -2.93 4.19 19.24
C PRO A 94 -1.47 3.90 19.58
N ASN A 95 -0.97 4.52 20.64
CA ASN A 95 0.36 4.22 21.16
C ASN A 95 0.40 2.78 21.71
N LYS A 96 0.81 1.85 20.82
CA LYS A 96 1.47 0.56 21.05
C LYS A 96 0.69 -0.64 21.62
N ALA A 97 -0.50 -0.51 22.19
CA ALA A 97 -1.16 -1.70 22.78
C ALA A 97 -1.87 -2.61 21.75
N ASP A 98 -2.68 -2.04 20.84
CA ASP A 98 -3.63 -2.84 20.03
C ASP A 98 -3.55 -2.57 18.52
N LEU A 99 -2.33 -2.49 17.97
CA LEU A 99 -2.15 -2.14 16.55
C LEU A 99 -2.86 -3.10 15.59
N LYS A 100 -2.89 -4.40 15.91
CA LYS A 100 -3.57 -5.40 15.06
C LYS A 100 -5.08 -5.16 15.03
N ASP A 101 -5.70 -4.97 16.18
CA ASP A 101 -7.15 -4.78 16.26
C ASP A 101 -7.55 -3.41 15.69
N TYR A 102 -6.68 -2.41 15.83
CA TYR A 102 -6.85 -1.10 15.22
C TYR A 102 -6.90 -1.17 13.68
N VAL A 103 -5.90 -1.79 13.04
CA VAL A 103 -5.85 -1.85 11.56
C VAL A 103 -6.87 -2.82 10.95
N LEU A 104 -7.46 -3.71 11.76
CA LEU A 104 -8.58 -4.56 11.36
C LEU A 104 -9.95 -3.92 11.66
N GLY A 105 -9.95 -2.82 12.41
CA GLY A 105 -11.15 -2.07 12.76
C GLY A 105 -11.70 -1.27 11.57
N LYS A 106 -12.89 -0.70 11.78
CA LYS A 106 -13.48 0.26 10.85
C LYS A 106 -13.16 1.67 11.30
N PHE A 107 -13.00 2.59 10.33
CA PHE A 107 -13.01 4.02 10.62
C PHE A 107 -14.31 4.43 11.33
N LYS A 108 -14.18 5.36 12.28
CA LYS A 108 -15.32 5.96 12.97
C LYS A 108 -16.08 6.86 12.00
N ARG A 109 -17.35 7.11 12.30
CA ARG A 109 -18.17 8.04 11.50
C ARG A 109 -17.54 9.44 11.39
N SER A 110 -16.88 9.91 12.46
CA SER A 110 -16.17 11.19 12.48
C SER A 110 -14.89 11.23 11.64
N GLU A 111 -14.40 10.07 11.20
CA GLU A 111 -13.16 9.92 10.42
C GLU A 111 -13.45 9.78 8.92
N VAL A 112 -14.71 9.52 8.53
CA VAL A 112 -15.10 9.23 7.14
C VAL A 112 -14.75 10.38 6.20
N ASP A 113 -15.12 11.62 6.56
CA ASP A 113 -14.85 12.78 5.71
C ASP A 113 -13.33 12.97 5.46
N ALA A 114 -12.52 12.79 6.51
CA ALA A 114 -11.07 12.86 6.38
C ALA A 114 -10.48 11.72 5.52
N VAL A 115 -11.10 10.54 5.56
CA VAL A 115 -10.72 9.41 4.69
C VAL A 115 -11.10 9.70 3.25
N ASP A 116 -12.29 10.23 2.99
CA ASP A 116 -12.76 10.55 1.64
C ASP A 116 -11.89 11.63 0.99
N ASP A 117 -11.57 12.70 1.72
CA ASP A 117 -10.66 13.77 1.27
C ASP A 117 -9.26 13.23 0.95
N MET A 118 -8.77 12.31 1.80
CA MET A 118 -7.47 11.66 1.61
C MET A 118 -7.46 10.75 0.38
N MET A 119 -8.55 10.01 0.15
CA MET A 119 -8.69 9.17 -1.03
C MET A 119 -8.71 10.01 -2.31
N TRP A 120 -9.40 11.15 -2.29
CA TRP A 120 -9.36 12.12 -3.40
C TRP A 120 -7.94 12.63 -3.66
N THR A 121 -7.24 13.05 -2.60
CA THR A 121 -5.84 13.52 -2.65
C THR A 121 -4.87 12.46 -3.21
N CYS A 122 -5.17 11.16 -3.05
CA CYS A 122 -4.32 10.10 -3.60
C CYS A 122 -4.52 9.89 -5.11
N VAL A 123 -5.65 10.32 -5.66
CA VAL A 123 -6.02 10.13 -7.07
C VAL A 123 -5.59 11.31 -7.94
N GLU A 124 -5.58 12.53 -7.38
CA GLU A 124 -5.04 13.74 -8.02
C GLU A 124 -3.50 13.74 -8.11
#